data_AF-A0A3S1CH73-F1
#
_entry.id   AF-A0A3S1CH73-F1
#
_cell.length_a   1.000
_cell.length_b   1.000
_cell.length_c   1.000
_cell.angle_alpha   90.00
_cell.angle_beta   90.00
_cell.angle_gamma   90.00
#
_symmetry.space_group_name_H-M   'P 1'
#
loop_
_entity.id
_entity.type
_entity.pdbx_description
1 polymer ?
#
loop_
_entity_poly.entity_id
_entity_poly.type
_entity_poly.pdbx_seq_one_letter_code
_entity_poly.pdbx_strand_id
1 'polypeptide(L)' 'LHIDVPADNAGFITALDAAGFAPTFTTTRMYKGPAPELDLRRVFGVTTLELG' A
#
# COMPACT_ATOMS: atom_id res chain seq x y z
N LEU A 1 -1.07 8.60 -13.01
CA LEU A 1 -1.32 7.22 -12.55
C LEU A 1 -1.38 7.25 -11.03
N HIS A 2 -2.28 6.51 -10.40
CA HIS A 2 -2.41 6.41 -8.95
C HIS A 2 -2.28 4.94 -8.55
N ILE A 3 -1.60 4.67 -7.43
CA ILE A 3 -1.42 3.33 -6.88
C ILE A 3 -1.45 3.42 -5.35
N ASP A 4 -2.30 2.60 -4.74
CA ASP A 4 -2.44 2.55 -3.30
C ASP A 4 -1.52 1.46 -2.74
N VAL A 5 -0.37 1.88 -2.21
CA VAL A 5 0.72 0.98 -1.79
C VAL A 5 0.64 0.69 -0.29
N PRO A 6 0.75 -0.57 0.15
CA PRO A 6 0.89 -0.89 1.57
C PRO A 6 2.16 -0.23 2.16
N ALA A 7 2.01 0.42 3.32
CA ALA A 7 3.11 1.11 3.99
C ALA A 7 4.31 0.21 4.32
N ASP A 8 4.06 -1.10 4.50
CA ASP A 8 5.08 -2.11 4.78
C ASP A 8 6.00 -2.40 3.58
N ASN A 9 5.60 -2.01 2.37
CA ASN A 9 6.40 -2.19 1.16
C ASN A 9 7.31 -0.98 0.90
N ALA A 10 8.17 -0.66 1.88
CA ALA A 10 9.08 0.48 1.82
C ALA A 10 9.99 0.47 0.58
N GLY A 11 10.43 -0.71 0.13
CA GLY A 11 11.26 -0.84 -1.07
C GLY A 11 10.54 -0.38 -2.35
N PHE A 12 9.26 -0.73 -2.49
CA PHE A 12 8.47 -0.27 -3.63
C PHE A 12 8.13 1.22 -3.54
N ILE A 13 7.87 1.73 -2.34
CA ILE A 13 7.66 3.18 -2.10
C ILE A 13 8.91 3.96 -2.56
N THR A 14 10.12 3.51 -2.19
CA THR A 14 11.37 4.14 -2.67
C THR A 14 11.52 4.06 -4.19
N ALA A 15 11.13 2.95 -4.81
CA ALA A 15 11.19 2.83 -6.27
C ALA A 15 10.21 3.80 -6.97
N LEU A 16 9.02 4.00 -6.41
CA LEU A 16 8.03 4.95 -6.92
C LEU A 16 8.51 6.41 -6.77
N ASP A 17 9.10 6.76 -5.62
CA ASP A 17 9.71 8.07 -5.40
C ASP A 17 10.81 8.35 -6.43
N ALA A 18 11.72 7.39 -6.66
CA ALA A 18 12.75 7.48 -7.69
C ALA A 18 12.19 7.58 -9.12
N ALA A 19 10.98 7.06 -9.35
CA ALA A 19 10.26 7.17 -10.62
C ALA A 19 9.44 8.47 -10.76
N GLY A 20 9.51 9.38 -9.78
CA GLY A 20 8.85 10.69 -9.80
C GLY A 20 7.41 10.68 -9.29
N PHE A 21 6.98 9.62 -8.61
CA PHE A 21 5.69 9.62 -7.91
C PHE A 21 5.80 10.37 -6.59
N ALA A 22 4.69 10.93 -6.14
CA ALA A 22 4.59 11.60 -4.85
C ALA A 22 3.38 11.08 -4.06
N PRO A 23 3.47 10.97 -2.72
CA PRO A 23 2.32 10.65 -1.88
C PRO A 23 1.20 11.69 -2.06
N THR A 24 -0.04 11.21 -2.18
CA THR A 24 -1.22 12.08 -2.33
C THR A 24 -2.11 12.10 -1.09
N PHE A 25 -2.30 10.94 -0.45
CA PHE A 25 -2.98 10.80 0.83
C PHE A 25 -2.49 9.54 1.56
N THR A 26 -2.92 9.36 2.80
CA THR A 26 -2.66 8.15 3.59
C THR A 26 -3.96 7.60 4.13
N THR A 27 -4.10 6.28 4.11
CA THR A 27 -5.21 5.58 4.74
C THR A 27 -4.68 4.39 5.53
N THR A 28 -5.47 3.89 6.47
CA THR A 28 -5.14 2.73 7.31
C THR A 28 -6.10 1.60 7.01
N ARG A 29 -5.56 0.41 6.73
CA ARG A 29 -6.38 -0.79 6.64
C ARG A 29 -6.86 -1.18 8.03
N MET A 30 -8.17 -1.28 8.20
CA MET A 30 -8.81 -1.62 9.48
C MET A 30 -9.36 -3.04 9.43
N TYR A 31 -9.19 -3.77 10.53
CA TYR A 31 -9.74 -5.12 10.71
C TYR A 31 -10.58 -5.16 11.97
N LYS A 32 -11.72 -5.84 11.92
CA LYS A 32 -12.45 -6.21 13.14
C LYS A 32 -11.80 -7.48 13.70
N GLY A 33 -11.04 -7.34 14.79
CA GLY A 33 -10.24 -8.42 15.35
C GLY A 33 -8.80 -8.43 14.78
N PRO A 34 -8.07 -9.54 14.91
CA PRO A 34 -6.71 -9.64 14.39
C PRO A 34 -6.64 -9.41 12.87
N ALA A 35 -5.57 -8.75 12.42
CA ALA A 35 -5.29 -8.65 11.00
C ALA A 35 -4.98 -10.06 10.43
N PRO A 36 -5.38 -10.36 9.19
CA PRO A 36 -4.97 -11.58 8.50
C PRO A 36 -3.46 -11.58 8.27
N GLU A 37 -2.87 -12.77 8.27
CA GLU A 37 -1.46 -12.94 7.92
C GLU A 37 -1.27 -12.73 6.41
N LEU A 38 -0.63 -11.62 6.04
CA LEU A 38 -0.34 -11.25 4.65
C LEU A 38 1.13 -10.82 4.55
N ASP A 39 1.83 -11.29 3.52
CA ASP A 39 3.15 -10.79 3.17
C ASP A 39 3.01 -9.48 2.36
N LEU A 40 2.77 -8.37 3.06
CA LEU A 40 2.54 -7.06 2.44
C LEU A 40 3.74 -6.55 1.61
N ARG A 41 4.94 -7.11 1.79
CA ARG A 41 6.11 -6.79 0.97
C ARG A 41 6.00 -7.32 -0.46
N ARG A 42 5.09 -8.26 -0.71
CA ARG A 42 4.78 -8.80 -2.04
C ARG A 42 3.57 -8.13 -2.69
N VAL A 43 2.92 -7.21 -1.99
CA VAL A 43 1.77 -6.45 -2.49
C VAL A 43 2.26 -5.08 -2.93
N PHE A 44 2.06 -4.77 -4.21
CA PHE A 44 2.52 -3.51 -4.82
C PHE A 44 1.40 -2.49 -4.94
N GLY A 45 0.14 -2.93 -4.99
CA GLY A 45 -1.02 -2.07 -5.00
C GLY A 45 -2.25 -2.83 -4.52
N VAL A 46 -3.21 -2.11 -3.92
CA VAL A 46 -4.55 -2.65 -3.65
C VAL A 46 -5.48 -2.40 -4.84
N THR A 47 -6.49 -3.26 -5.01
CA THR A 47 -7.41 -3.15 -6.16
C THR A 47 -8.32 -1.93 -6.01
N THR A 48 -8.92 -1.77 -4.83
CA THR A 48 -9.67 -0.58 -4.42
C THR A 48 -9.55 -0.38 -2.91
N LEU A 49 -9.86 0.81 -2.39
CA LEU A 49 -9.87 1.05 -0.94
C LEU A 49 -11.06 0.39 -0.24
N GLU A 50 -12.16 0.19 -0.95
CA GLU A 50 -13.41 -0.39 -0.44
C GLU A 50 -13.31 -1.91 -0.28
N LEU A 51 -12.59 -2.58 -1.18
CA LEU A 51 -12.47 -4.04 -1.20
C LEU A 51 -11.13 -4.55 -0.67
N GLY A 52 -10.09 -3.71 -0.75
CA GLY A 52 -8.73 -4.06 -0.37
C GLY A 52 -7.98 -4.92 -1.39
#